data_AF-A0A660QRZ9-F1
#
_entry.id   AF-A0A660QRZ9-F1
#
_cell.length_a   1.000
_cell.length_b   1.000
_cell.length_c   1.000
_cell.angle_alpha   90.00
_cell.angle_beta   90.00
_cell.angle_gamma   90.00
#
_symmetry.space_group_name_H-M   'P 1'
#
loop_
_entity.id
_entity.type
_entity.pdbx_description
1 polymer ?
#
loop_
_entity_poly.entity_id
_entity_poly.type
_entity_poly.pdbx_seq_one_letter_code
_entity_poly.pdbx_strand_id
1 'polypeptide(L)' 'MYDTIPKSDLVPETYAERWFREMLLYEYSKKAAEDSLKPLVDMIYKNLSKGVWRGKNGKM' A
#
# COMPACT_ATOMS: atom_id res chain seq x y z
N MET A 1 7.98 7.69 11.84
CA MET A 1 8.45 7.06 10.58
C MET A 1 9.21 8.05 9.70
N TYR A 2 8.86 9.34 9.69
CA TYR A 2 9.55 10.37 8.89
C TYR A 2 10.79 10.99 9.56
N ASP A 3 11.01 10.73 10.85
CA ASP A 3 12.16 11.27 11.60
C ASP A 3 13.50 10.59 11.24
N THR A 4 13.47 9.51 10.47
CA THR A 4 14.67 8.81 9.98
C THR A 4 15.16 9.33 8.63
N ILE A 5 14.39 10.21 7.96
CA ILE A 5 14.80 10.81 6.69
C ILE A 5 15.72 12.00 7.03
N PRO A 6 16.97 12.05 6.52
CA PRO A 6 17.86 13.18 6.73
C PRO A 6 17.20 14.48 6.29
N LYS A 7 17.09 15.44 7.20
CA LYS A 7 16.53 16.76 6.93
C LYS A 7 17.69 17.74 6.76
N SER A 8 17.68 18.50 5.67
CA SER A 8 18.63 19.61 5.48
C SER A 8 18.18 20.78 6.35
N ASP A 9 19.09 21.32 7.15
CA ASP A 9 18.94 22.55 7.94
C ASP A 9 19.48 23.79 7.20
N LEU A 10 20.03 23.60 6.00
CA LEU A 10 20.64 24.66 5.20
C LEU A 10 19.63 25.69 4.67
N VAL A 11 18.38 25.30 4.52
CA VAL A 11 17.29 26.18 4.05
C VAL A 11 16.13 26.05 5.03
N PRO A 12 15.67 27.16 5.64
CA PRO A 12 14.51 27.12 6.52
C PRO A 12 13.28 26.67 5.74
N GLU A 13 12.70 25.55 6.17
CA GLU A 13 11.49 24.99 5.59
C GLU A 13 10.27 25.68 6.18
N THR A 14 9.36 26.14 5.33
CA THR A 14 8.08 26.70 5.77
C THR A 14 7.16 25.59 6.28
N TYR A 15 6.18 25.95 7.12
CA TYR A 15 5.19 24.99 7.59
C TYR A 15 4.43 24.31 6.43
N ALA A 16 4.10 25.07 5.39
CA ALA A 16 3.37 24.58 4.23
C ALA A 16 4.17 23.53 3.44
N GLU A 17 5.46 23.80 3.19
CA GLU A 17 6.36 22.85 2.52
C GLU A 17 6.49 21.55 3.29
N ARG A 18 6.70 21.64 4.62
CA ARG A 18 6.81 20.47 5.48
C ARG A 18 5.53 19.63 5.45
N TRP A 19 4.38 20.28 5.63
CA TRP A 19 3.09 19.61 5.59
C TRP A 19 2.85 18.93 4.24
N PHE A 20 3.13 19.64 3.13
CA PHE A 20 2.93 19.10 1.79
C PHE A 20 3.84 17.89 1.52
N ARG A 21 5.11 17.94 1.93
CA ARG A 21 6.03 16.81 1.82
C ARG A 21 5.56 15.60 2.63
N GLU A 22 5.12 15.81 3.86
CA GLU A 22 4.60 14.73 4.72
C GLU A 22 3.35 14.09 4.11
N MET A 23 2.44 14.89 3.57
CA MET A 23 1.26 14.41 2.86
C MET A 23 1.62 13.60 1.61
N LEU A 24 2.58 14.07 0.80
CA LEU A 24 3.05 13.35 -0.38
C LEU A 24 3.66 11.99 -0.02
N LEU A 25 4.53 11.95 0.98
CA LEU A 25 5.15 10.71 1.43
C LEU A 25 4.11 9.73 1.98
N TYR A 26 3.11 10.24 2.70
CA TYR A 26 2.03 9.44 3.22
C TYR A 26 1.20 8.80 2.10
N GLU A 27 0.73 9.58 1.13
CA GLU A 27 -0.06 9.04 0.01
C GLU A 27 0.76 8.09 -0.88
N TYR A 28 2.04 8.40 -1.10
CA TYR A 28 2.94 7.48 -1.79
C TYR A 28 3.05 6.14 -1.03
N SER A 29 3.26 6.17 0.28
CA SER A 29 3.39 4.95 1.08
C SER A 29 2.14 4.08 1.05
N LYS A 30 0.93 4.69 1.04
CA LYS A 30 -0.32 3.96 0.86
C LYS A 30 -0.35 3.23 -0.48
N LYS A 31 -0.01 3.93 -1.57
CA LYS A 31 0.01 3.34 -2.91
C LYS A 31 1.05 2.24 -3.06
N ALA A 32 2.26 2.46 -2.54
CA ALA A 32 3.29 1.43 -2.52
C ALA A 32 2.85 0.18 -1.72
N ALA A 33 2.17 0.37 -0.59
CA ALA A 33 1.62 -0.73 0.20
C ALA A 33 0.51 -1.48 -0.57
N GLU A 34 -0.44 -0.77 -1.17
CA GLU A 34 -1.49 -1.35 -2.03
C GLU A 34 -0.89 -2.21 -3.16
N ASP A 35 0.10 -1.68 -3.88
CA ASP A 35 0.75 -2.38 -4.98
C ASP A 35 1.54 -3.60 -4.49
N SER A 36 2.26 -3.47 -3.36
CA SER A 36 3.03 -4.57 -2.78
C SER A 36 2.14 -5.72 -2.28
N LEU A 37 0.92 -5.42 -1.83
CA LEU A 37 -0.03 -6.40 -1.31
C LEU A 37 -0.92 -7.00 -2.40
N LYS A 38 -0.94 -6.42 -3.61
CA LYS A 38 -1.73 -6.92 -4.74
C LYS A 38 -1.52 -8.42 -5.04
N PRO A 39 -0.29 -8.96 -5.06
CA PRO A 39 -0.09 -10.40 -5.27
C PRO A 39 -0.74 -11.28 -4.19
N LEU A 40 -0.74 -10.83 -2.93
CA LEU A 40 -1.39 -11.52 -1.82
C LEU A 40 -2.91 -11.52 -2.00
N VAL A 41 -3.48 -10.36 -2.35
CA VAL A 41 -4.91 -10.21 -2.62
C VAL A 41 -5.33 -11.12 -3.79
N ASP A 42 -4.56 -11.14 -4.88
CA ASP A 42 -4.81 -12.00 -6.04
C ASP A 42 -4.74 -13.50 -5.66
N MET A 43 -3.79 -13.89 -4.81
CA MET A 43 -3.68 -15.26 -4.31
C MET A 43 -4.93 -15.65 -3.50
N ILE A 44 -5.42 -14.77 -2.63
CA ILE A 44 -6.63 -15.00 -1.84
C ILE A 44 -7.84 -15.18 -2.76
N TYR A 45 -8.05 -14.27 -3.73
CA TYR A 45 -9.14 -14.39 -4.70
C TYR A 45 -9.07 -15.67 -5.53
N LYS A 46 -7.87 -16.06 -5.98
CA LYS A 46 -7.66 -17.32 -6.71
C LYS A 46 -7.97 -18.55 -5.87
N ASN A 47 -7.67 -18.53 -4.57
CA ASN A 47 -7.98 -19.64 -3.68
C ASN A 47 -9.48 -19.71 -3.34
N LEU A 48 -10.12 -18.58 -3.10
CA LEU A 48 -11.57 -18.52 -2.87
C LEU A 48 -12.37 -19.02 -4.08
N SER A 49 -12.00 -18.59 -5.28
CA SER A 49 -12.67 -19.02 -6.52
C SER A 49 -12.53 -20.53 -6.80
N LYS A 50 -11.40 -21.16 -6.46
CA LYS A 50 -11.22 -22.62 -6.54
C LYS A 50 -12.14 -23.38 -5.58
N GLY A 51 -12.35 -22.86 -4.37
CA GLY A 51 -13.27 -23.43 -3.39
C GLY A 51 -14.72 -23.42 -3.89
N VAL A 52 -15.14 -22.30 -4.51
CA VAL A 52 -16.47 -22.16 -5.12
C VAL A 52 -16.67 -23.12 -6.31
N TRP A 53 -15.66 -23.31 -7.15
CA TRP A 53 -15.73 -24.24 -8.28
C TRP A 53 -15.86 -25.71 -7.85
N ARG A 54 -15.15 -26.14 -6.79
CA ARG A 54 -15.29 -27.49 -6.24
C ARG A 54 -16.68 -27.78 -5.69
N GLY A 55 -17.38 -26.79 -5.14
CA GLY A 55 -18.74 -26.93 -4.64
C GLY A 55 -19.80 -27.17 -5.73
N LYS A 56 -19.54 -26.77 -6.98
CA LYS A 56 -20.45 -26.97 -8.11
C LYS A 56 -20.30 -28.33 -8.82
N ASN A 57 -19.09 -28.90 -8.83
CA ASN A 57 -18.80 -30.15 -9.56
C ASN A 57 -18.78 -31.41 -8.67
N GLY A 58 -19.01 -31.29 -7.36
CA GLY A 58 -19.12 -32.42 -6.42
C GLY A 58 -20.53 -33.00 -6.26
N LYS A 59 -21.46 -32.64 -7.16
CA LYS A 59 -22.79 -33.26 -7.29
C LYS A 59 -22.92 -33.89 -8.67
N MET A 60 -22.15 -34.93 -8.93
CA MET A 60 -22.43 -35.98 -9.91
C MET A 60 -22.04 -37.31 -9.29
#